data_AF-A0A7S1SB62-F1
#
_entry.id   AF-A0A7S1SB62-F1
#
_cell.length_a   1.000
_cell.length_b   1.000
_cell.length_c   1.000
_cell.angle_alpha   90.00
_cell.angle_beta   90.00
_cell.angle_gamma   90.00
#
_symmetry.space_group_name_H-M   'P 1'
#
loop_
_entity.id
_entity.type
_entity.pdbx_description
1 polymer ?
#
loop_
_entity_poly.entity_id
_entity_poly.type
_entity_poly.pdbx_seq_one_letter_code
_entity_poly.pdbx_strand_id
1 'polypeptide(L)'
;RRGVILGGWMRLHDRGREVLNKWKKSNQFALRELAAFAEKEVCLVAEAPHEWLFPRCCCTVHHGGAGTTAAALRAGVPTIVVPLGYDQTYHGEWVESLGVGVKCSTVMEVQELEFREALRRATSEPGMAERSREVAATLRQEPGVAGAVAQIR
;
A
#
# COMPACT_ATOMS: atom_id res chain seq x y z
N ARG A 1 3.31 11.20 11.34
CA ARG A 1 2.34 10.42 10.52
C ARG A 1 2.52 8.98 10.96
N ARG A 2 1.46 8.28 11.35
CA ARG A 2 1.53 6.88 11.80
C ARG A 2 1.41 5.92 10.61
N GLY A 3 2.04 4.76 10.71
CA GLY A 3 1.89 3.65 9.76
C GLY A 3 0.85 2.63 10.25
N VAL A 4 0.17 1.97 9.33
CA VAL A 4 -0.69 0.81 9.63
C VAL A 4 -0.19 -0.37 8.83
N ILE A 5 0.16 -1.46 9.51
CA ILE A 5 0.49 -2.74 8.87
C ILE A 5 -0.68 -3.68 9.06
N LEU A 6 -1.37 -3.98 7.97
CA LEU A 6 -2.47 -4.94 7.93
C LEU A 6 -1.92 -6.35 7.79
N GLY A 7 -2.51 -7.29 8.52
CA GLY A 7 -2.13 -8.69 8.48
C GLY A 7 -2.27 -9.32 7.10
N GLY A 8 -3.50 -9.30 6.58
CA GLY A 8 -3.85 -10.02 5.36
C GLY A 8 -3.49 -11.51 5.43
N TRP A 9 -3.37 -12.15 4.29
CA TRP A 9 -3.07 -13.59 4.20
C TRP A 9 -1.71 -13.96 4.79
N MET A 10 -0.73 -13.05 4.70
CA MET A 10 0.64 -13.25 5.22
C MET A 10 0.79 -12.96 6.71
N ARG A 11 -0.30 -12.58 7.41
CA ARG A 11 -0.28 -12.21 8.84
C ARG A 11 0.83 -11.21 9.18
N LEU A 12 1.03 -10.19 8.34
CA LEU A 12 2.11 -9.21 8.51
C LEU A 12 2.09 -8.49 9.87
N HIS A 13 0.92 -8.37 10.50
CA HIS A 13 0.80 -7.84 11.86
C HIS A 13 1.54 -8.71 12.90
N ASP A 14 1.43 -10.03 12.82
CA ASP A 14 2.15 -10.95 13.70
C ASP A 14 3.64 -10.96 13.37
N ARG A 15 3.98 -11.00 12.08
CA ARG A 15 5.38 -10.90 11.65
C ARG A 15 6.02 -9.59 12.10
N GLY A 16 5.27 -8.49 12.04
CA GLY A 16 5.68 -7.19 12.56
C GLY A 16 5.95 -7.25 14.06
N ARG A 17 5.06 -7.88 14.86
CA ARG A 17 5.26 -8.08 16.30
C ARG A 17 6.52 -8.89 16.60
N GLU A 18 6.76 -9.96 15.84
CA GLU A 18 7.98 -10.77 15.96
C GLU A 18 9.24 -9.95 15.71
N VAL A 19 9.26 -9.16 14.63
CA VAL A 19 10.38 -8.28 14.28
C VAL A 19 10.62 -7.24 15.37
N LEU A 20 9.58 -6.57 15.86
CA LEU A 20 9.70 -5.60 16.95
C LEU A 20 10.24 -6.25 18.23
N ASN A 21 9.72 -7.43 18.61
CA ASN A 21 10.20 -8.17 19.78
C ASN A 21 11.68 -8.58 19.64
N LYS A 22 12.12 -8.95 18.44
CA LYS A 22 13.52 -9.24 18.16
C LYS A 22 14.39 -7.98 18.29
N TRP A 23 13.96 -6.86 17.72
CA TRP A 23 14.70 -5.60 17.76
C TRP A 23 14.84 -5.03 19.18
N LYS A 24 13.79 -5.13 20.00
CA LYS A 24 13.83 -4.76 21.43
C LYS A 24 14.93 -5.48 22.21
N LYS A 25 15.15 -6.75 21.89
CA LYS A 25 16.14 -7.62 22.55
C LYS A 25 17.52 -7.55 21.89
N SER A 26 17.69 -6.72 20.86
CA SER A 26 18.95 -6.58 20.15
C SER A 26 19.99 -5.81 20.98
N ASN A 27 21.26 -6.23 20.89
CA ASN A 27 22.38 -5.48 21.46
C ASN A 27 22.71 -4.20 20.66
N GLN A 28 22.17 -4.05 19.44
CA GLN A 28 22.37 -2.86 18.63
C GLN A 28 21.45 -1.74 19.10
N PHE A 29 22.04 -0.62 19.55
CA PHE A 29 21.29 0.55 20.01
C PHE A 29 20.29 1.06 18.96
N ALA A 30 20.71 1.19 17.70
CA ALA A 30 19.86 1.66 16.60
C ALA A 30 18.59 0.81 16.41
N LEU A 31 18.67 -0.51 16.57
CA LEU A 31 17.49 -1.39 16.44
C LEU A 31 16.53 -1.23 17.61
N ARG A 32 17.02 -0.98 18.82
CA ARG A 32 16.17 -0.70 19.99
C ARG A 32 15.44 0.63 19.84
N GLU A 33 16.13 1.67 19.39
CA GLU A 33 15.53 2.97 19.07
C GLU A 33 14.45 2.84 17.98
N LEU A 34 14.74 2.08 16.91
CA LEU A 34 13.77 1.84 15.85
C LEU A 34 12.54 1.07 16.35
N ALA A 35 12.73 0.09 17.24
CA ALA A 35 11.61 -0.62 17.85
C ALA A 35 10.73 0.29 18.70
N ALA A 36 11.34 1.15 19.54
CA ALA A 36 10.62 2.10 20.37
C ALA A 36 9.84 3.12 19.53
N PHE A 37 10.44 3.60 18.44
CA PHE A 37 9.76 4.44 17.46
C PHE A 37 8.56 3.72 16.83
N ALA A 38 8.77 2.49 16.33
CA ALA A 38 7.73 1.74 15.66
C ALA A 38 6.56 1.36 16.58
N GLU A 39 6.79 1.07 17.86
CA GLU A 39 5.70 0.86 18.83
C GLU A 39 4.79 2.07 19.00
N LYS A 40 5.36 3.27 18.91
CA LYS A 40 4.60 4.50 19.06
C LYS A 40 3.92 4.89 17.74
N GLU A 41 4.56 4.65 16.62
CA GLU A 41 4.16 5.20 15.31
C GLU A 41 3.52 4.17 14.36
N VAL A 42 3.57 2.86 14.65
CA VAL A 42 3.04 1.80 13.78
C VAL A 42 1.96 0.99 14.48
N CYS A 43 0.76 1.00 13.89
CA CYS A 43 -0.35 0.15 14.31
C CYS A 43 -0.30 -1.19 13.57
N LEU A 44 -0.15 -2.29 14.31
CA LEU A 44 -0.19 -3.65 13.77
C LEU A 44 -1.61 -4.22 13.95
N VAL A 45 -2.33 -4.40 12.85
CA VAL A 45 -3.76 -4.78 12.86
C VAL A 45 -3.96 -6.04 12.03
N ALA A 46 -4.73 -7.01 12.55
CA ALA A 46 -4.98 -8.26 11.85
C ALA A 46 -5.73 -8.03 10.53
N GLU A 47 -6.79 -7.24 10.60
CA GLU A 47 -7.68 -6.95 9.47
C GLU A 47 -8.30 -5.56 9.60
N ALA A 48 -8.61 -4.94 8.47
CA ALA A 48 -9.41 -3.73 8.40
C ALA A 48 -10.08 -3.65 7.03
N PRO A 49 -11.32 -3.12 6.92
CA PRO A 49 -11.95 -2.90 5.62
C PRO A 49 -11.13 -1.89 4.81
N HIS A 50 -10.67 -2.27 3.61
CA HIS A 50 -9.88 -1.38 2.74
C HIS A 50 -10.64 -0.09 2.39
N GLU A 51 -11.93 -0.19 2.10
CA GLU A 51 -12.78 0.96 1.76
C GLU A 51 -12.95 1.94 2.92
N TRP A 52 -12.79 1.48 4.16
CA TRP A 52 -12.74 2.36 5.33
C TRP A 52 -11.32 2.89 5.57
N LEU A 53 -10.30 2.04 5.53
CA LEU A 53 -8.96 2.45 5.94
C LEU A 53 -8.26 3.31 4.88
N PHE A 54 -8.26 2.89 3.61
CA PHE A 54 -7.41 3.50 2.58
C PHE A 54 -7.71 4.99 2.33
N PRO A 55 -8.97 5.47 2.30
CA PRO A 55 -9.26 6.90 2.14
C PRO A 55 -8.75 7.79 3.29
N ARG A 56 -8.37 7.19 4.43
CA ARG A 56 -7.82 7.88 5.60
C ARG A 56 -6.29 7.90 5.61
N CYS A 57 -5.66 7.23 4.66
CA CYS A 57 -4.21 7.17 4.52
C CYS A 57 -3.70 8.29 3.60
N CYS A 58 -2.43 8.65 3.75
CA CYS A 58 -1.77 9.58 2.80
C CYS A 58 -1.23 8.85 1.56
N CYS A 59 -0.97 7.56 1.67
CA CYS A 59 -0.67 6.64 0.58
C CYS A 59 -0.95 5.19 1.04
N THR A 60 -0.96 4.26 0.10
CA THR A 60 -1.05 2.81 0.40
C THR A 60 0.18 2.09 -0.15
N VAL A 61 0.51 0.93 0.44
CA VAL A 61 1.58 0.05 -0.04
C VAL A 61 1.01 -1.37 -0.10
N HIS A 62 1.10 -2.03 -1.24
CA HIS A 62 0.56 -3.38 -1.40
C HIS A 62 1.27 -4.18 -2.49
N HIS A 63 1.09 -5.49 -2.44
CA HIS A 63 1.67 -6.41 -3.41
C HIS A 63 1.18 -6.22 -4.86
N GLY A 64 -0.01 -5.66 -5.07
CA GLY A 64 -0.53 -5.42 -6.42
C GLY A 64 -1.56 -6.44 -6.90
N GLY A 65 -2.13 -7.26 -6.03
CA GLY A 65 -3.27 -8.11 -6.41
C GLY A 65 -4.46 -7.27 -6.87
N ALA A 66 -5.18 -7.74 -7.91
CA ALA A 66 -6.22 -6.98 -8.61
C ALA A 66 -7.25 -6.31 -7.69
N GLY A 67 -7.79 -7.06 -6.70
CA GLY A 67 -8.78 -6.53 -5.75
C GLY A 67 -8.24 -5.42 -4.85
N THR A 68 -6.99 -5.56 -4.37
CA THR A 68 -6.35 -4.54 -3.52
C THR A 68 -5.97 -3.31 -4.34
N THR A 69 -5.43 -3.49 -5.55
CA THR A 69 -5.12 -2.39 -6.47
C THR A 69 -6.38 -1.61 -6.80
N ALA A 70 -7.49 -2.28 -7.15
CA ALA A 70 -8.75 -1.63 -7.42
C ALA A 70 -9.29 -0.86 -6.20
N ALA A 71 -9.20 -1.42 -4.99
CA ALA A 71 -9.58 -0.73 -3.76
C ALA A 71 -8.70 0.50 -3.46
N ALA A 72 -7.39 0.40 -3.69
CA ALA A 72 -6.44 1.50 -3.51
C ALA A 72 -6.70 2.64 -4.50
N LEU A 73 -6.90 2.32 -5.78
CA LEU A 73 -7.25 3.30 -6.81
C LEU A 73 -8.60 3.99 -6.50
N ARG A 74 -9.63 3.22 -6.10
CA ARG A 74 -10.92 3.80 -5.69
C ARG A 74 -10.84 4.68 -4.45
N ALA A 75 -9.86 4.47 -3.57
CA ALA A 75 -9.65 5.29 -2.39
C ALA A 75 -9.13 6.71 -2.73
N GLY A 76 -8.55 6.89 -3.92
CA GLY A 76 -8.10 8.20 -4.40
C GLY A 76 -6.87 8.75 -3.68
N VAL A 77 -6.04 7.86 -3.16
CA VAL A 77 -4.75 8.19 -2.53
C VAL A 77 -3.63 7.54 -3.33
N PRO A 78 -2.43 8.14 -3.37
CA PRO A 78 -1.28 7.52 -4.03
C PRO A 78 -1.02 6.09 -3.54
N THR A 79 -0.67 5.18 -4.45
CA THR A 79 -0.40 3.77 -4.11
C THR A 79 0.98 3.30 -4.55
N ILE A 80 1.66 2.53 -3.70
CA ILE A 80 2.95 1.92 -4.00
C ILE A 80 2.73 0.43 -4.19
N VAL A 81 3.17 -0.09 -5.33
CA VAL A 81 3.07 -1.51 -5.65
C VAL A 81 4.43 -2.16 -5.48
N VAL A 82 4.51 -3.18 -4.62
CA VAL A 82 5.71 -4.01 -4.41
C VAL A 82 5.40 -5.45 -4.81
N PRO A 83 5.57 -5.82 -6.10
CA PRO A 83 5.08 -7.09 -6.64
C PRO A 83 5.67 -8.33 -5.97
N LEU A 84 4.87 -9.38 -5.81
CA LEU A 84 5.37 -10.75 -5.63
C LEU A 84 5.74 -11.36 -7.00
N GLY A 85 5.01 -11.00 -8.06
CA GLY A 85 5.20 -11.48 -9.43
C GLY A 85 3.88 -11.53 -10.22
N TYR A 86 3.90 -12.18 -11.39
CA TYR A 86 2.72 -12.39 -12.26
C TYR A 86 2.02 -11.09 -12.71
N ASP A 87 0.70 -11.05 -12.59
CA ASP A 87 -0.18 -9.94 -12.94
C ASP A 87 0.08 -8.67 -12.10
N GLN A 88 0.68 -8.82 -10.92
CA GLN A 88 0.94 -7.73 -9.99
C GLN A 88 1.94 -6.71 -10.56
N THR A 89 2.88 -7.17 -11.39
CA THR A 89 3.83 -6.30 -12.08
C THR A 89 3.10 -5.37 -13.06
N TYR A 90 2.13 -5.91 -13.83
CA TYR A 90 1.33 -5.11 -14.75
C TYR A 90 0.44 -4.10 -14.02
N HIS A 91 -0.15 -4.48 -12.88
CA HIS A 91 -0.89 -3.54 -12.05
C HIS A 91 -0.01 -2.39 -11.53
N GLY A 92 1.23 -2.69 -11.13
CA GLY A 92 2.22 -1.67 -10.76
C GLY A 92 2.55 -0.73 -11.93
N GLU A 93 2.74 -1.28 -13.13
CA GLU A 93 3.00 -0.49 -14.34
C GLU A 93 1.85 0.45 -14.67
N TRP A 94 0.60 0.02 -14.54
CA TRP A 94 -0.56 0.90 -14.73
C TRP A 94 -0.65 2.01 -13.69
N VAL A 95 -0.40 1.69 -12.41
CA VAL A 95 -0.35 2.67 -11.33
C VAL A 95 0.68 3.75 -11.63
N GLU A 96 1.88 3.35 -12.06
CA GLU A 96 2.95 4.28 -12.40
C GLU A 96 2.66 5.07 -13.68
N SER A 97 2.16 4.43 -14.74
CA SER A 97 1.85 5.09 -16.02
C SER A 97 0.73 6.12 -15.89
N LEU A 98 -0.24 5.90 -15.01
CA LEU A 98 -1.28 6.86 -14.67
C LEU A 98 -0.79 8.00 -13.75
N GLY A 99 0.44 7.90 -13.23
CA GLY A 99 1.02 8.87 -12.32
C GLY A 99 0.28 8.97 -10.98
N VAL A 100 -0.39 7.88 -10.56
CA VAL A 100 -1.15 7.79 -9.29
C VAL A 100 -0.41 6.98 -8.23
N GLY A 101 0.86 6.70 -8.45
CA GLY A 101 1.66 5.87 -7.56
C GLY A 101 3.02 5.51 -8.11
N VAL A 102 3.66 4.56 -7.45
CA VAL A 102 5.02 4.09 -7.78
C VAL A 102 5.03 2.58 -7.84
N LYS A 103 5.64 2.01 -8.88
CA LYS A 103 5.99 0.60 -8.93
C LYS A 103 7.40 0.44 -8.36
N CYS A 104 7.53 -0.45 -7.39
CA CYS A 104 8.83 -0.93 -6.92
C CYS A 104 9.24 -2.22 -7.66
N SER A 105 10.51 -2.57 -7.51
CA SER A 105 11.05 -3.92 -7.69
C SER A 105 10.24 -4.94 -6.89
N THR A 106 10.43 -6.22 -7.21
CA THR A 106 9.72 -7.29 -6.52
C THR A 106 10.06 -7.31 -5.03
N VAL A 107 9.21 -7.93 -4.20
CA VAL A 107 9.45 -8.05 -2.76
C VAL A 107 10.81 -8.69 -2.41
N MET A 108 11.35 -9.50 -3.33
CA MET A 108 12.63 -10.19 -3.15
C MET A 108 13.84 -9.31 -3.49
N GLU A 109 13.63 -8.25 -4.27
CA GLU A 109 14.69 -7.42 -4.85
C GLU A 109 14.68 -5.99 -4.30
N VAL A 110 13.51 -5.52 -3.85
CA VAL A 110 13.31 -4.14 -3.38
C VAL A 110 14.30 -3.79 -2.26
N GLN A 111 14.97 -2.66 -2.45
CA GLN A 111 15.97 -2.15 -1.52
C GLN A 111 15.41 -1.03 -0.65
N GLU A 112 16.05 -0.78 0.49
CA GLU A 112 15.65 0.29 1.41
C GLU A 112 15.59 1.66 0.72
N LEU A 113 16.61 2.00 -0.08
CA LEU A 113 16.70 3.29 -0.75
C LEU A 113 15.56 3.48 -1.76
N GLU A 114 15.27 2.43 -2.53
CA GLU A 114 14.18 2.42 -3.51
C GLU A 114 12.83 2.61 -2.81
N PHE A 115 12.56 1.82 -1.75
CA PHE A 115 11.31 1.89 -1.03
C PHE A 115 11.11 3.23 -0.32
N ARG A 116 12.20 3.79 0.22
CA ARG A 116 12.21 5.14 0.82
C ARG A 116 11.86 6.20 -0.22
N GLU A 117 12.43 6.13 -1.42
CA GLU A 117 12.13 7.07 -2.49
C GLU A 117 10.69 6.92 -2.98
N ALA A 118 10.17 5.70 -3.11
CA ALA A 118 8.78 5.45 -3.43
C ALA A 118 7.82 6.09 -2.41
N LEU A 119 8.10 5.93 -1.10
CA LEU A 119 7.34 6.59 -0.03
C LEU A 119 7.41 8.12 -0.13
N ARG A 120 8.60 8.67 -0.41
CA ARG A 120 8.78 10.13 -0.57
C ARG A 120 7.95 10.66 -1.74
N ARG A 121 8.03 10.01 -2.90
CA ARG A 121 7.26 10.36 -4.10
C ARG A 121 5.76 10.27 -3.83
N ALA A 122 5.29 9.12 -3.33
CA ALA A 122 3.87 8.92 -3.05
C ALA A 122 3.28 9.94 -2.05
N THR A 123 4.09 10.48 -1.14
CA THR A 123 3.60 11.38 -0.09
C THR A 123 3.90 12.87 -0.31
N SER A 124 4.76 13.20 -1.28
CA SER A 124 5.27 14.56 -1.48
C SER A 124 5.36 15.01 -2.94
N GLU A 125 5.20 14.12 -3.93
CA GLU A 125 5.27 14.50 -5.34
C GLU A 125 4.04 15.36 -5.73
N PRO A 126 4.26 16.57 -6.27
CA PRO A 126 3.16 17.43 -6.68
C PRO A 126 2.26 16.75 -7.73
N GLY A 127 0.94 16.90 -7.56
CA GLY A 127 -0.06 16.40 -8.51
C GLY A 127 -0.39 14.90 -8.40
N MET A 128 0.44 14.05 -7.77
CA MET A 128 0.16 12.61 -7.67
C MET A 128 -1.15 12.34 -6.89
N ALA A 129 -1.35 13.06 -5.78
CA ALA A 129 -2.57 12.95 -4.99
C ALA A 129 -3.81 13.48 -5.74
N GLU A 130 -3.64 14.48 -6.62
CA GLU A 130 -4.73 15.02 -7.44
C GLU A 130 -5.16 14.04 -8.52
N ARG A 131 -4.21 13.52 -9.31
CA ARG A 131 -4.46 12.45 -10.29
C ARG A 131 -5.10 11.22 -9.65
N SER A 132 -4.66 10.85 -8.45
CA SER A 132 -5.26 9.75 -7.69
C SER A 132 -6.75 9.99 -7.43
N ARG A 133 -7.13 11.23 -7.03
CA ARG A 133 -8.55 11.59 -6.82
C ARG A 133 -9.36 11.59 -8.11
N GLU A 134 -8.77 12.06 -9.22
CA GLU A 134 -9.40 12.05 -10.54
C GLU A 134 -9.70 10.64 -11.02
N VAL A 135 -8.69 9.75 -11.00
CA VAL A 135 -8.87 8.34 -11.35
C VAL A 135 -9.93 7.70 -10.46
N ALA A 136 -9.89 7.96 -9.16
CA ALA A 136 -10.89 7.45 -8.23
C ALA A 136 -12.31 7.94 -8.54
N ALA A 137 -12.46 9.19 -9.00
CA ALA A 137 -13.76 9.73 -9.40
C ALA A 137 -14.29 9.01 -10.64
N THR A 138 -13.45 8.74 -11.64
CA THR A 138 -13.81 7.95 -12.81
C THR A 138 -14.23 6.54 -12.43
N LEU A 139 -13.44 5.84 -11.62
CA LEU A 139 -13.74 4.46 -11.19
C LEU A 139 -15.06 4.37 -10.41
N ARG A 140 -15.42 5.38 -9.63
CA ARG A 140 -16.70 5.40 -8.88
C ARG A 140 -17.93 5.59 -9.78
N GLN A 141 -17.76 6.04 -11.02
CA GLN A 141 -18.84 6.19 -11.98
C GLN A 141 -19.11 4.90 -12.78
N GLU A 142 -18.24 3.89 -12.65
CA GLU A 142 -18.45 2.61 -13.33
C GLU A 142 -19.74 1.95 -12.86
N PRO A 143 -20.51 1.32 -13.77
CA PRO A 143 -21.82 0.73 -13.44
C PRO A 143 -21.70 -0.54 -12.57
N GLY A 144 -20.47 -0.98 -12.29
CA GLY A 144 -20.16 -2.09 -11.39
C GLY A 144 -20.92 -3.37 -11.75
N VAL A 145 -21.40 -4.05 -10.72
CA VAL A 145 -22.16 -5.32 -10.84
C VAL A 145 -23.42 -5.13 -11.68
N ALA A 146 -24.12 -3.99 -11.55
CA ALA A 146 -25.33 -3.73 -12.33
C ALA A 146 -25.03 -3.66 -13.84
N GLY A 147 -23.93 -3.01 -14.21
CA GLY A 147 -23.45 -2.98 -15.58
C GLY A 147 -23.09 -4.36 -16.11
N ALA A 148 -22.38 -5.17 -15.32
CA ALA A 148 -22.02 -6.54 -15.70
C ALA A 148 -23.25 -7.42 -15.96
N VAL A 149 -24.25 -7.37 -15.06
CA VAL A 149 -25.51 -8.13 -15.22
C VAL A 149 -26.26 -7.72 -16.48
N ALA A 150 -26.23 -6.43 -16.84
CA ALA A 150 -26.88 -5.94 -18.06
C ALA A 150 -26.27 -6.49 -19.36
N GLN A 151 -25.01 -6.95 -19.34
CA GLN A 151 -24.30 -7.48 -20.51
C GLN A 151 -24.47 -9.00 -20.72
N ILE A 152 -25.06 -9.73 -19.76
CA ILE A 152 -25.21 -11.20 -19.79
C ILE A 152 -26.65 -11.60 -20.21
N ARG A 153 -27.37 -10.70 -20.89
CA ARG A 153 -28.71 -10.95 -21.43
C ARG A 153 -28.65 -11.30 -22.91
#